data_AF-A0A9W5TX44-F1
#
_entry.id   AF-A0A9W5TX44-F1
#
_cell.length_a   1.000
_cell.length_b   1.000
_cell.length_c   1.000
_cell.angle_alpha   90.00
_cell.angle_beta   90.00
_cell.angle_gamma   90.00
#
_symmetry.space_group_name_H-M   'P 1'
#
loop_
_entity.id
_entity.type
_entity.pdbx_description
1 polymer ?
#
loop_
_entity_poly.entity_id
_entity_poly.type
_entity_poly.pdbx_seq_one_letter_code
_entity_poly.pdbx_strand_id
1 'polypeptide(L)'
;MSIAQIEKLRKERISKLEGLKAQLEKIENDDMYAPEYKLQKRNEIKKELEAVSFDYGTKIAELIDQTESKLLQGFHNAEYKGMDDKQAAKELLKEMRNRDMSEDLIARNKENPEHLYSEAEKIVNANLPYAPAYIRALKKLNVSGADMLEKNYKELNFNELQKSYNKEMELLREQIKLFEVEKTAEESPFKAALMDHYL
;
A
#
# COMPACT_ATOMS: atom_id res chain seq x y z
N MET A 1 12.16 -8.59 6.62
CA MET A 1 13.30 -7.94 7.31
C MET A 1 13.25 -6.41 7.27
N SER A 2 12.70 -5.76 6.23
CA SER A 2 12.66 -4.28 6.16
C SER A 2 11.51 -3.62 6.92
N ILE A 3 10.31 -4.24 7.00
CA ILE A 3 9.16 -3.67 7.74
C ILE A 3 9.48 -3.47 9.23
N ALA A 4 10.08 -4.47 9.89
CA ALA A 4 10.51 -4.35 11.28
C ALA A 4 11.58 -3.26 11.50
N GLN A 5 12.41 -2.98 10.48
CA GLN A 5 13.38 -1.88 10.54
C GLN A 5 12.68 -0.52 10.42
N ILE A 6 11.66 -0.39 9.58
CA ILE A 6 10.81 0.81 9.49
C ILE A 6 10.15 1.08 10.85
N GLU A 7 9.52 0.06 11.45
CA GLU A 7 8.89 0.18 12.76
C GLU A 7 9.90 0.62 13.85
N LYS A 8 11.09 0.00 13.85
CA LYS A 8 12.16 0.37 14.79
C LYS A 8 12.59 1.82 14.62
N LEU A 9 12.85 2.26 13.39
CA LEU A 9 13.27 3.63 13.11
C LEU A 9 12.20 4.65 13.51
N ARG A 10 10.92 4.34 13.29
CA ARG A 10 9.80 5.18 13.75
C ARG A 10 9.76 5.31 15.27
N LYS A 11 9.86 4.20 15.99
CA LYS A 11 9.90 4.21 17.47
C LYS A 11 11.10 5.00 18.01
N GLU A 12 12.27 4.83 17.41
CA GLU A 12 13.46 5.61 17.77
C GLU A 12 13.27 7.11 17.51
N ARG A 13 12.69 7.46 16.36
CA ARG A 13 12.38 8.84 15.98
C ARG A 13 11.44 9.49 17.00
N ILE A 14 10.32 8.85 17.31
CA ILE A 14 9.34 9.35 18.30
C ILE A 14 10.02 9.56 19.66
N SER A 15 10.72 8.54 20.16
CA SER A 15 11.37 8.61 21.47
C SER A 15 12.38 9.76 21.56
N LYS A 16 13.17 10.00 20.50
CA LYS A 16 14.10 11.13 20.45
C LYS A 16 13.39 12.48 20.42
N LEU A 17 12.34 12.60 19.60
CA LEU A 17 11.57 13.85 19.50
C LEU A 17 10.86 14.19 20.82
N GLU A 18 10.26 13.21 21.49
CA GLU A 18 9.64 13.38 22.80
C GLU A 18 10.67 13.77 23.87
N GLY A 19 11.84 13.11 23.86
CA GLY A 19 12.94 13.46 24.76
C GLY A 19 13.39 14.92 24.61
N LEU A 20 13.54 15.39 23.37
CA LEU A 20 13.91 16.78 23.07
C LEU A 20 12.79 17.78 23.44
N LYS A 21 11.52 17.44 23.18
CA LYS A 21 10.36 18.26 23.61
C LYS A 21 10.30 18.39 25.14
N ALA A 22 10.51 17.30 25.87
CA ALA A 22 10.55 17.32 27.33
C ALA A 22 11.74 18.12 27.88
N GLN A 23 12.89 18.08 27.20
CA GLN A 23 14.03 18.94 27.56
C GLN A 23 13.72 20.42 27.34
N LEU A 24 13.06 20.75 26.22
CA LEU A 24 12.63 22.12 25.93
C LEU A 24 11.69 22.64 27.01
N GLU A 25 10.67 21.86 27.37
CA GLU A 25 9.68 22.22 28.39
C GLU A 25 10.34 22.46 29.76
N LYS A 26 11.30 21.60 30.16
CA LYS A 26 12.06 21.78 31.39
C LYS A 26 12.82 23.10 31.41
N ILE A 27 13.49 23.47 30.30
CA ILE A 27 14.27 24.71 30.23
C ILE A 27 13.35 25.94 30.24
N GLU A 28 12.19 25.85 29.60
CA GLU A 28 11.23 26.96 29.57
C GLU A 28 10.62 27.23 30.93
N ASN A 29 10.25 26.17 31.65
CA ASN A 29 9.55 26.24 32.94
C ASN A 29 10.46 26.38 34.17
N ASP A 30 11.77 26.21 34.03
CA ASP A 30 12.71 26.32 35.16
C ASP A 30 13.13 27.79 35.38
N ASP A 31 12.66 28.37 36.49
CA ASP A 31 12.89 29.78 36.86
C ASP A 31 14.35 30.09 37.25
N MET A 32 15.19 29.08 37.47
CA MET A 32 16.60 29.27 37.82
C MET A 32 17.45 29.72 36.62
N TYR A 33 16.99 29.48 35.40
CA TYR A 33 17.74 29.85 34.20
C TYR A 33 17.50 31.30 33.77
N ALA A 34 18.59 32.02 33.49
CA ALA A 34 18.53 33.34 32.91
C ALA A 34 17.84 33.33 31.52
N PRO A 35 17.11 34.40 31.16
CA PRO A 35 16.40 34.49 29.88
C PRO A 35 17.30 34.25 28.66
N GLU A 36 18.54 34.75 28.65
CA GLU A 36 19.49 34.56 27.56
C GLU A 36 19.88 33.08 27.40
N TYR A 37 20.08 32.38 28.51
CA TYR A 37 20.38 30.95 28.51
C TYR A 37 19.20 30.13 28.00
N LYS A 38 17.98 30.44 28.45
CA LYS A 38 16.74 29.81 27.96
C LYS A 38 16.61 29.98 26.44
N LEU A 39 16.87 31.18 25.93
CA LEU A 39 16.80 31.48 24.50
C LEU A 39 17.85 30.69 23.71
N GLN A 40 19.09 30.64 24.17
CA GLN A 40 20.15 29.87 23.52
C GLN A 40 19.79 28.38 23.47
N LYS A 41 19.40 27.79 24.60
CA LYS A 41 19.06 26.37 24.67
C LYS A 41 17.81 26.00 23.89
N ARG A 42 16.80 26.87 23.86
CA ARG A 42 15.64 26.72 22.97
C ARG A 42 16.08 26.60 21.52
N ASN A 43 16.99 27.48 21.06
CA ASN A 43 17.45 27.46 19.67
C ASN A 43 18.29 26.21 19.36
N GLU A 44 19.13 25.77 20.28
CA GLU A 44 19.90 24.52 20.15
C GLU A 44 18.96 23.31 20.03
N ILE A 45 18.00 23.16 20.95
CA ILE A 45 17.05 22.04 20.94
C ILE A 45 16.14 22.08 19.71
N LYS A 46 15.70 23.26 19.26
CA LYS A 46 14.91 23.39 18.02
C LYS A 46 15.67 22.91 16.79
N LYS A 47 16.96 23.28 16.66
CA LYS A 47 17.81 22.77 15.57
C LYS A 47 17.98 21.26 15.65
N GLU A 48 18.11 20.71 16.85
CA GLU A 48 18.23 19.26 17.04
C GLU A 48 16.92 18.53 16.71
N LEU A 49 15.77 19.09 17.08
CA LEU A 49 14.45 18.58 16.68
C LEU A 49 14.29 18.54 15.15
N GLU A 50 14.66 19.62 14.47
CA GLU A 50 14.64 19.70 13.00
C GLU A 50 15.57 18.65 12.37
N ALA A 51 16.80 18.52 12.87
CA ALA A 51 17.77 17.55 12.38
C ALA A 51 17.29 16.10 12.58
N VAL A 52 16.77 15.76 13.77
CA VAL A 52 16.23 14.43 14.06
C VAL A 52 15.02 14.13 13.17
N SER A 53 14.11 15.09 13.01
CA SER A 53 12.93 14.91 12.17
C SER A 53 13.32 14.67 10.70
N PHE A 54 14.28 15.44 10.18
CA PHE A 54 14.78 15.31 8.82
C PHE A 54 15.55 13.99 8.59
N ASP A 55 16.53 13.68 9.45
CA ASP A 55 17.40 12.51 9.27
C ASP A 55 16.63 11.20 9.35
N TYR A 56 15.81 11.03 10.39
CA TYR A 56 14.97 9.84 10.51
C TYR A 56 13.85 9.85 9.46
N GLY A 57 13.28 11.01 9.16
CA GLY A 57 12.23 11.12 8.15
C GLY A 57 12.69 10.65 6.78
N THR A 58 13.89 11.07 6.37
CA THR A 58 14.52 10.65 5.10
C THR A 58 14.83 9.16 5.09
N LYS A 59 15.47 8.65 6.15
CA LYS A 59 15.81 7.21 6.25
C LYS A 59 14.58 6.30 6.22
N ILE A 60 13.50 6.70 6.89
CA ILE A 60 12.24 5.95 6.90
C ILE A 60 11.60 5.98 5.51
N ALA A 61 11.55 7.14 4.85
CA ALA A 61 11.01 7.27 3.49
C ALA A 61 11.79 6.43 2.47
N GLU A 62 13.12 6.51 2.46
CA GLU A 62 13.97 5.70 1.58
C GLU A 62 13.75 4.20 1.80
N LEU A 63 13.61 3.76 3.06
CA LEU A 63 13.40 2.35 3.38
C LEU A 63 12.01 1.87 2.98
N ILE A 64 10.99 2.73 3.07
CA ILE A 64 9.65 2.49 2.56
C ILE A 64 9.72 2.26 1.04
N ASP A 65 10.30 3.20 0.28
CA ASP A 65 10.36 3.14 -1.17
C ASP A 65 11.12 1.90 -1.67
N GLN A 66 12.23 1.57 -1.03
CA GLN A 66 13.01 0.36 -1.32
C GLN A 66 12.22 -0.92 -1.02
N THR A 67 11.49 -0.94 0.10
CA THR A 67 10.68 -2.10 0.48
C THR A 67 9.51 -2.28 -0.46
N GLU A 68 8.80 -1.21 -0.79
CA GLU A 68 7.67 -1.23 -1.72
C GLU A 68 8.12 -1.76 -3.09
N SER A 69 9.18 -1.18 -3.65
CA SER A 69 9.75 -1.61 -4.94
C SER A 69 10.11 -3.09 -4.94
N LYS A 70 10.75 -3.56 -3.86
CA LYS A 70 11.15 -4.97 -3.72
C LYS A 70 9.95 -5.91 -3.59
N LEU A 71 8.92 -5.53 -2.83
CA LEU A 71 7.71 -6.33 -2.66
C LEU A 71 6.91 -6.39 -3.96
N LEU A 72 6.76 -5.26 -4.67
CA LEU A 72 6.08 -5.18 -5.95
C LEU A 72 6.79 -6.03 -7.01
N GLN A 73 8.11 -5.91 -7.12
CA GLN A 73 8.90 -6.75 -8.02
C GLN A 73 8.81 -8.24 -7.64
N GLY A 74 8.85 -8.56 -6.35
CA GLY A 74 8.67 -9.91 -5.83
C GLY A 74 7.31 -10.50 -6.19
N PHE A 75 6.25 -9.69 -6.04
CA PHE A 75 4.88 -10.05 -6.38
C PHE A 75 4.72 -10.36 -7.89
N HIS A 76 5.25 -9.51 -8.77
CA HIS A 76 5.21 -9.75 -10.21
C HIS A 76 6.05 -10.96 -10.62
N ASN A 77 7.24 -11.12 -10.07
CA ASN A 77 8.08 -12.28 -10.36
C ASN A 77 7.43 -13.58 -9.86
N ALA A 78 6.71 -13.54 -8.73
CA ALA A 78 6.01 -14.68 -8.18
C ALA A 78 4.89 -15.19 -9.11
N GLU A 79 4.26 -14.34 -9.92
CA GLU A 79 3.25 -14.74 -10.91
C GLU A 79 3.77 -15.82 -11.86
N TYR A 80 5.04 -15.70 -12.27
CA TYR A 80 5.68 -16.57 -13.25
C TYR A 80 6.58 -17.65 -12.62
N LYS A 81 6.81 -17.57 -11.31
CA LYS A 81 7.77 -18.45 -10.62
C LYS A 81 7.12 -19.81 -10.36
N GLY A 82 7.53 -20.81 -11.15
CA GLY A 82 7.12 -22.21 -10.95
C GLY A 82 6.15 -22.75 -12.00
N MET A 83 5.87 -22.03 -13.10
CA MET A 83 5.23 -22.62 -14.27
C MET A 83 6.20 -23.58 -14.95
N ASP A 84 5.95 -24.88 -14.84
CA ASP A 84 6.58 -25.86 -15.74
C ASP A 84 5.95 -25.77 -17.15
N ASP A 85 6.62 -26.35 -18.15
CA ASP A 85 6.17 -26.32 -19.54
C ASP A 85 4.75 -26.91 -19.73
N LYS A 86 4.33 -27.86 -18.89
CA LYS A 86 2.99 -28.47 -18.94
C LYS A 86 1.93 -27.53 -18.36
N GLN A 87 2.26 -26.81 -17.29
CA GLN A 87 1.39 -25.80 -16.70
C GLN A 87 1.23 -24.62 -17.66
N ALA A 88 2.31 -24.14 -18.26
CA ALA A 88 2.27 -23.10 -19.29
C ALA A 88 1.37 -23.50 -20.48
N ALA A 89 1.52 -24.73 -20.98
CA ALA A 89 0.68 -25.25 -22.06
C ALA A 89 -0.80 -25.33 -21.65
N LYS A 90 -1.10 -25.74 -20.40
CA LYS A 90 -2.47 -25.81 -19.88
C LYS A 90 -3.10 -24.42 -19.74
N GLU A 91 -2.35 -23.43 -19.27
CA GLU A 91 -2.83 -22.05 -19.21
C GLU A 91 -3.08 -21.47 -20.60
N LEU A 92 -2.22 -21.73 -21.57
CA LEU A 92 -2.42 -21.30 -22.96
C LEU A 92 -3.70 -21.89 -23.57
N LEU A 93 -3.98 -23.18 -23.33
CA LEU A 93 -5.23 -23.80 -23.78
C LEU A 93 -6.48 -23.17 -23.14
N LYS A 94 -6.40 -22.82 -21.85
CA LYS A 94 -7.48 -22.07 -21.17
C LYS A 94 -7.64 -20.68 -21.78
N GLU A 95 -6.56 -19.97 -22.07
CA GLU A 95 -6.60 -18.65 -22.69
C GLU A 95 -7.23 -18.66 -24.08
N MET A 96 -6.92 -19.68 -24.89
CA MET A 96 -7.55 -19.90 -26.20
C MET A 96 -9.04 -20.13 -26.05
N ARG A 97 -9.46 -21.06 -25.18
CA ARG A 97 -10.88 -21.32 -24.94
C ARG A 97 -11.62 -20.08 -24.42
N ASN A 98 -10.99 -19.31 -23.54
CA ASN A 98 -11.56 -18.07 -23.02
C ASN A 98 -11.59 -16.95 -24.08
N ARG A 99 -10.73 -16.99 -25.10
CA ARG A 99 -10.80 -16.09 -26.23
C ARG A 99 -12.04 -16.35 -27.08
N ASP A 100 -12.23 -17.59 -27.49
CA ASP A 100 -13.38 -17.97 -28.33
C ASP A 100 -14.69 -17.67 -27.61
N MET A 101 -14.77 -18.04 -26.33
CA MET A 101 -15.93 -17.73 -25.49
C MET A 101 -16.15 -16.21 -25.33
N SER A 102 -15.08 -15.41 -25.24
CA SER A 102 -15.23 -13.96 -25.15
C SER A 102 -15.82 -13.36 -26.43
N GLU A 103 -15.44 -13.88 -27.59
CA GLU A 103 -15.96 -13.42 -28.89
C GLU A 103 -17.45 -13.76 -29.04
N ASP A 104 -17.86 -14.96 -28.62
CA ASP A 104 -19.27 -15.36 -28.55
C ASP A 104 -20.08 -14.49 -27.58
N LEU A 105 -19.54 -14.20 -26.39
CA LEU A 105 -20.21 -13.35 -25.39
C LEU A 105 -20.42 -11.93 -25.92
N ILE A 106 -19.44 -11.38 -26.63
CA ILE A 106 -19.54 -10.07 -27.28
C ILE A 106 -20.64 -10.09 -28.34
N ALA A 107 -20.66 -11.11 -29.20
CA ALA A 107 -21.65 -11.21 -30.27
C ALA A 107 -23.08 -11.27 -29.72
N ARG A 108 -23.30 -12.00 -28.61
CA ARG A 108 -24.63 -12.16 -28.00
C ARG A 108 -25.10 -10.97 -27.17
N ASN A 109 -24.18 -10.22 -26.56
CA ASN A 109 -24.53 -9.17 -25.59
C ASN A 109 -24.20 -7.75 -26.07
N LYS A 110 -23.87 -7.57 -27.36
CA LYS A 110 -23.52 -6.26 -27.93
C LYS A 110 -24.59 -5.19 -27.68
N GLU A 111 -25.86 -5.58 -27.70
CA GLU A 111 -27.01 -4.69 -27.49
C GLU A 111 -27.45 -4.60 -26.02
N ASN A 112 -26.92 -5.46 -25.15
CA ASN A 112 -27.23 -5.47 -23.72
C ASN A 112 -25.99 -5.75 -22.85
N PRO A 113 -25.04 -4.80 -22.81
CA PRO A 113 -23.81 -4.95 -22.03
C PRO A 113 -24.03 -4.99 -20.50
N GLU A 114 -25.12 -4.41 -20.00
CA GLU A 114 -25.44 -4.40 -18.56
C GLU A 114 -25.77 -5.81 -18.06
N HIS A 115 -26.50 -6.58 -18.85
CA HIS A 115 -26.79 -7.98 -18.52
C HIS A 115 -25.51 -8.81 -18.42
N LEU A 116 -24.58 -8.62 -19.36
CA LEU A 116 -23.27 -9.26 -19.35
C LEU A 116 -22.46 -8.88 -18.09
N TYR A 117 -22.57 -7.64 -17.61
CA TYR A 117 -21.90 -7.21 -16.39
C TYR A 117 -22.43 -7.94 -15.15
N SER A 118 -23.75 -8.05 -15.00
CA SER A 118 -24.37 -8.78 -13.89
C SER A 118 -24.00 -10.27 -13.88
N GLU A 119 -23.91 -10.89 -15.07
CA GLU A 119 -23.41 -12.26 -15.17
C GLU A 119 -21.93 -12.33 -14.80
N ALA A 120 -21.09 -11.46 -15.37
CA ALA A 120 -19.66 -11.45 -15.10
C ALA A 120 -19.35 -11.32 -13.61
N GLU A 121 -20.09 -10.48 -12.88
CA GLU A 121 -19.95 -10.32 -11.43
C GLU A 121 -20.18 -11.65 -10.69
N LYS A 122 -21.25 -12.39 -11.03
CA LYS A 122 -21.52 -13.71 -10.44
C LYS A 122 -20.42 -14.71 -10.75
N ILE A 123 -19.94 -14.73 -11.99
CA ILE A 123 -18.91 -15.67 -12.46
C ILE A 123 -17.56 -15.38 -11.78
N VAL A 124 -17.19 -14.10 -11.64
CA VAL A 124 -15.96 -13.66 -10.96
C VAL A 124 -16.03 -13.98 -9.47
N ASN A 125 -17.13 -13.66 -8.80
CA ASN A 125 -17.30 -13.92 -7.36
C ASN A 125 -17.30 -15.42 -7.04
N ALA A 126 -17.81 -16.26 -7.94
CA ALA A 126 -17.74 -17.72 -7.82
C ALA A 126 -16.38 -18.30 -8.24
N ASN A 127 -15.43 -17.46 -8.64
CA ASN A 127 -14.08 -17.81 -9.13
C ASN A 127 -14.08 -18.91 -10.21
N LEU A 128 -14.95 -18.78 -11.22
CA LEU A 128 -15.11 -19.82 -12.23
C LEU A 128 -14.03 -19.73 -13.33
N PRO A 129 -13.61 -20.86 -13.94
CA PRO A 129 -12.50 -20.89 -14.91
C PRO A 129 -12.69 -20.03 -16.17
N TYR A 130 -13.93 -19.66 -16.47
CA TYR A 130 -14.31 -18.86 -17.64
C TYR A 130 -14.59 -17.39 -17.31
N ALA A 131 -14.38 -16.95 -16.05
CA ALA A 131 -14.42 -15.55 -15.67
C ALA A 131 -13.54 -14.64 -16.57
N PRO A 132 -12.33 -15.06 -17.02
CA PRO A 132 -11.53 -14.24 -17.93
C PRO A 132 -12.23 -13.94 -19.26
N ALA A 133 -13.07 -14.86 -19.76
CA ALA A 133 -13.83 -14.65 -21.00
C ALA A 133 -14.85 -13.52 -20.85
N TYR A 134 -15.57 -13.50 -19.72
CA TYR A 134 -16.53 -12.46 -19.36
C TYR A 134 -15.85 -11.10 -19.17
N ILE A 135 -14.76 -11.05 -18.40
CA ILE A 135 -13.97 -9.82 -18.20
C ILE A 135 -13.47 -9.27 -19.54
N ARG A 136 -12.89 -10.13 -20.40
CA ARG A 136 -12.40 -9.75 -21.73
C ARG A 136 -13.53 -9.23 -22.63
N ALA A 137 -14.70 -9.84 -22.58
CA ALA A 137 -15.88 -9.39 -23.32
C ALA A 137 -16.35 -8.00 -22.86
N LEU A 138 -16.44 -7.77 -21.54
CA LEU A 138 -16.78 -6.47 -20.96
C LEU A 138 -15.78 -5.38 -21.36
N LYS A 139 -14.48 -5.68 -21.31
CA LYS A 139 -13.43 -4.75 -21.74
C LYS A 139 -13.55 -4.36 -23.20
N LYS A 140 -13.78 -5.33 -24.10
CA LYS A 140 -13.96 -5.07 -25.53
C LYS A 140 -15.24 -4.26 -25.83
N LEU A 141 -16.27 -4.40 -25.01
CA LEU A 141 -17.50 -3.63 -25.09
C LEU A 141 -17.43 -2.28 -24.34
N ASN A 142 -16.28 -1.94 -23.74
CA ASN A 142 -16.05 -0.72 -22.94
C ASN A 142 -17.06 -0.56 -21.79
N VAL A 143 -17.43 -1.67 -21.14
CA VAL A 143 -18.34 -1.62 -19.99
C VAL A 143 -17.61 -1.12 -18.75
N SER A 144 -18.17 -0.12 -18.08
CA SER A 144 -17.63 0.40 -16.82
C SER A 144 -17.59 -0.70 -15.74
N GLY A 145 -16.54 -0.70 -14.92
CA GLY A 145 -16.34 -1.70 -13.85
C GLY A 145 -15.62 -2.98 -14.28
N ALA A 146 -15.34 -3.17 -15.58
CA ALA A 146 -14.59 -4.33 -16.07
C ALA A 146 -13.19 -4.46 -15.42
N ASP A 147 -12.50 -3.34 -15.18
CA ASP A 147 -11.20 -3.33 -14.49
C ASP A 147 -11.30 -3.74 -13.02
N MET A 148 -12.40 -3.38 -12.33
CA MET A 148 -12.63 -3.81 -10.95
C MET A 148 -12.86 -5.31 -10.87
N LEU A 149 -13.66 -5.86 -11.80
CA LEU A 149 -13.88 -7.30 -11.90
C LEU A 149 -12.58 -8.07 -12.24
N GLU A 150 -11.74 -7.53 -13.13
CA GLU A 150 -10.42 -8.13 -13.41
C GLU A 150 -9.53 -8.15 -12.17
N LYS A 151 -9.50 -7.04 -11.42
CA LYS A 151 -8.72 -6.95 -10.18
C LYS A 151 -9.19 -7.97 -9.15
N ASN A 152 -10.50 -8.06 -8.91
CA ASN A 152 -11.08 -9.05 -7.99
C ASN A 152 -10.75 -10.49 -8.43
N TYR A 153 -10.90 -10.81 -9.71
CA TYR A 153 -10.55 -12.14 -10.22
C TYR A 153 -9.06 -12.46 -10.03
N LYS A 154 -8.16 -11.50 -10.29
CA LYS A 154 -6.72 -11.70 -10.06
C LYS A 154 -6.43 -11.94 -8.59
N GLU A 155 -7.00 -11.15 -7.68
CA GLU A 155 -6.83 -11.30 -6.23
C GLU A 155 -7.28 -12.67 -5.72
N LEU A 156 -8.41 -13.19 -6.20
CA LEU A 156 -8.90 -14.53 -5.86
C LEU A 156 -7.98 -15.67 -6.35
N ASN A 157 -7.14 -15.40 -7.36
CA ASN A 157 -6.26 -16.39 -7.99
C ASN A 157 -4.77 -16.14 -7.74
N PHE A 158 -4.40 -15.29 -6.78
CA PHE A 158 -3.01 -15.17 -6.36
C PHE A 158 -2.45 -16.53 -5.92
N ASN A 159 -1.24 -16.84 -6.37
CA ASN A 159 -0.52 -17.97 -5.83
C ASN A 159 -0.01 -17.68 -4.41
N GLU A 160 0.46 -18.70 -3.68
CA GLU A 160 0.89 -18.55 -2.29
C GLU A 160 2.01 -17.51 -2.09
N LEU A 161 2.92 -17.39 -3.05
CA LEU A 161 3.97 -16.37 -3.01
C LEU A 161 3.39 -14.96 -3.21
N GLN A 162 2.49 -14.79 -4.18
CA GLN A 162 1.78 -13.52 -4.41
C GLN A 162 0.94 -13.12 -3.20
N LYS A 163 0.25 -14.06 -2.54
CA LYS A 163 -0.47 -13.81 -1.28
C LYS A 163 0.48 -13.37 -0.17
N SER A 164 1.63 -14.03 -0.04
CA SER A 164 2.66 -13.64 0.95
C SER A 164 3.15 -12.21 0.70
N TYR A 165 3.50 -11.87 -0.54
CA TYR A 165 3.91 -10.51 -0.90
C TYR A 165 2.79 -9.49 -0.69
N ASN A 166 1.53 -9.83 -1.02
CA ASN A 166 0.39 -8.95 -0.79
C ASN A 166 0.18 -8.64 0.70
N LYS A 167 0.29 -9.66 1.56
CA LYS A 167 0.25 -9.48 3.01
C LYS A 167 1.38 -8.58 3.52
N GLU A 168 2.60 -8.73 2.99
CA GLU A 168 3.71 -7.84 3.34
C GLU A 168 3.49 -6.40 2.85
N MET A 169 2.88 -6.21 1.67
CA MET A 169 2.50 -4.88 1.18
C MET A 169 1.42 -4.22 2.07
N GLU A 170 0.44 -4.98 2.57
CA GLU A 170 -0.55 -4.47 3.52
C GLU A 170 0.09 -4.00 4.83
N LEU A 171 1.01 -4.78 5.38
CA LEU A 171 1.79 -4.40 6.56
C LEU A 171 2.64 -3.15 6.29
N LEU A 172 3.25 -3.04 5.10
CA LEU A 172 3.98 -1.83 4.72
C LEU A 172 3.06 -0.60 4.66
N ARG A 173 1.86 -0.73 4.07
CA ARG A 173 0.86 0.36 4.01
C ARG A 173 0.44 0.83 5.39
N GLU A 174 0.28 -0.09 6.35
CA GLU A 174 0.02 0.27 7.74
C GLU A 174 1.16 1.11 8.32
N GLN A 175 2.41 0.73 8.07
CA GLN A 175 3.57 1.50 8.54
C GLN A 175 3.66 2.89 7.89
N ILE A 176 3.34 3.01 6.60
CA ILE A 176 3.27 4.30 5.88
C ILE A 176 2.21 5.19 6.55
N LYS A 177 0.99 4.68 6.73
CA LYS A 177 -0.14 5.42 7.31
C LYS A 177 0.22 5.96 8.69
N LEU A 178 0.78 5.11 9.55
CA LEU A 178 1.18 5.54 10.89
C LEU A 178 2.33 6.57 10.86
N PHE A 179 3.30 6.44 9.94
CA PHE A 179 4.37 7.44 9.78
C PHE A 179 3.85 8.81 9.31
N GLU A 180 2.86 8.83 8.42
CA GLU A 180 2.21 10.05 7.97
C GLU A 180 1.46 10.76 9.11
N VAL A 181 0.77 9.99 9.96
CA VAL A 181 0.10 10.52 11.17
C VAL A 181 1.12 11.11 12.14
N GLU A 182 2.25 10.42 12.37
CA GLU A 182 3.33 10.92 13.23
C GLU A 182 3.91 12.24 12.72
N LYS A 183 4.19 12.35 11.42
CA LYS A 183 4.65 13.61 10.80
C LYS A 183 3.60 14.72 10.95
N THR A 184 2.34 14.39 10.72
CA THR A 184 1.24 15.36 10.84
C THR A 184 1.09 15.85 12.28
N ALA A 185 1.30 14.98 13.27
CA ALA A 185 1.23 15.33 14.70
C ALA A 185 2.31 16.32 15.14
N GLU A 186 3.45 16.31 14.46
CA GLU A 186 4.53 17.28 14.69
C GLU A 186 4.20 18.66 14.13
N GLU A 187 3.61 18.73 12.93
CA GLU A 187 3.25 19.98 12.27
C GLU A 187 1.98 20.61 12.86
N SER A 188 1.02 19.78 13.28
CA SER A 188 -0.23 20.22 13.88
C SER A 188 -0.89 19.09 14.69
N PRO A 189 -0.83 19.16 16.04
CA PRO A 189 -1.48 18.19 16.93
C PRO A 189 -3.00 18.05 16.66
N PHE A 190 -3.65 19.14 16.25
CA PHE A 190 -5.07 19.15 15.89
C PHE A 190 -5.37 18.39 14.59
N LYS A 191 -4.50 18.46 13.57
CA LYS A 191 -4.68 17.70 12.32
C LYS A 191 -4.42 16.20 12.50
N ALA A 192 -3.50 15.83 13.39
CA ALA A 192 -3.26 14.42 13.70
C ALA A 192 -4.45 13.76 14.41
N ALA A 193 -5.07 14.46 15.37
CA ALA A 193 -6.28 13.95 16.06
C ALA A 193 -7.46 13.72 15.10
N LEU A 194 -7.55 14.49 14.00
CA LEU A 194 -8.52 14.26 12.93
C LEU A 194 -8.18 13.02 12.09
N MET A 195 -6.91 12.79 11.75
CA MET A 195 -6.47 11.63 10.95
C MET A 195 -6.61 10.31 11.72
N ASP A 196 -6.38 10.32 13.04
CA ASP A 196 -6.59 9.16 13.92
C ASP A 196 -8.06 8.73 14.01
N HIS A 197 -9.02 9.66 13.81
CA HIS A 197 -10.45 9.34 13.79
C HIS A 197 -10.94 8.67 12.50
N TYR A 198 -10.15 8.75 11.42
CA TYR A 198 -10.41 8.09 10.13
C TYR A 198 -9.49 6.88 9.90
N LEU A 199 -8.76 6.47 10.93
CA LEU A 199 -7.80 5.37 10.90
C LEU A 199 -8.48 4.02 11.05
#